data_AF-A0A4Y8PBZ6-F1
#
_entry.id   AF-A0A4Y8PBZ6-F1
#
_cell.length_a   1.000
_cell.length_b   1.000
_cell.length_c   1.000
_cell.angle_alpha   90.00
_cell.angle_beta   90.00
_cell.angle_gamma   90.00
#
_symmetry.space_group_name_H-M   'P 1'
#
loop_
_entity.id
_entity.type
_entity.pdbx_description
1 polymer ?
#
loop_
_entity_poly.entity_id
_entity_poly.type
_entity_poly.pdbx_seq_one_letter_code
_entity_poly.pdbx_strand_id
1 'polypeptide(L)'
;MKKIAVSCLILSLSVGVLFAQQKNPYSPSDKQVVSQGKELYFKMGCNGCHGAGGGGGMCPSFIDDTWVFGSDDQTLFKLIKGQIPQQTMPRMFGGVLTDDEIWKVITFVRYCKVAAAEQGGGAAGQLNIDKKSCAIVEADPHWLKAVLPRLSGYQRQYVLVFDGSSKNFSSAEDSKLSGLTVAVLDNSAAKEIATSLKAKAKAYPDKERELGKPLEDLLAGKVDAAILWTPLAAFYAMELDSARKLKMLPFSKSYTAPKGFEGQEQSSMVYVTKCADALLNVLKVYGVAPQ
;
A
#
# COMPACT_ATOMS: atom_id res chain seq x y z
N MET A 1 33.81 82.74 -22.93
CA MET A 1 34.37 81.37 -22.84
C MET A 1 33.93 80.74 -21.51
N LYS A 2 32.87 79.92 -21.51
CA LYS A 2 32.32 79.25 -20.31
C LYS A 2 32.89 77.83 -20.26
N LYS A 3 33.57 77.47 -19.17
CA LYS A 3 34.09 76.12 -18.90
C LYS A 3 32.93 75.23 -18.42
N ILE A 4 32.69 74.13 -19.12
CA ILE A 4 31.68 73.12 -18.79
C ILE A 4 32.34 72.11 -17.84
N ALA A 5 31.80 71.97 -16.64
CA ALA A 5 32.16 70.90 -15.71
C ALA A 5 31.46 69.60 -16.12
N VAL A 6 32.22 68.57 -16.43
CA VAL A 6 31.71 67.22 -16.70
C VAL A 6 31.52 66.50 -15.37
N SER A 7 30.26 66.28 -15.02
CA SER A 7 29.83 65.51 -13.86
C SER A 7 29.95 64.02 -14.15
N CYS A 8 30.88 63.32 -13.50
CA CYS A 8 31.00 61.86 -13.57
C CYS A 8 30.13 61.26 -12.46
N LEU A 9 28.86 60.98 -12.77
CA LEU A 9 27.93 60.31 -11.88
C LEU A 9 28.24 58.81 -11.91
N ILE A 10 29.01 58.33 -10.93
CA ILE A 10 29.23 56.89 -10.73
C ILE A 10 27.91 56.31 -10.18
N LEU A 11 27.05 55.80 -11.07
CA LEU A 11 25.93 54.96 -10.67
C LEU A 11 26.48 53.59 -10.26
N SER A 12 26.68 53.41 -8.96
CA SER A 12 26.87 52.09 -8.36
C SER A 12 25.56 51.30 -8.50
N LEU A 13 25.39 50.57 -9.60
CA LEU A 13 24.39 49.51 -9.67
C LEU A 13 24.90 48.35 -8.81
N SER A 14 24.50 48.36 -7.55
CA SER A 14 24.44 47.17 -6.73
C SER A 14 23.44 46.21 -7.40
N VAL A 15 23.93 45.34 -8.28
CA VAL A 15 23.15 44.20 -8.77
C VAL A 15 22.99 43.25 -7.59
N GLY A 16 22.04 43.57 -6.72
CA GLY A 16 21.50 42.60 -5.78
C GLY A 16 20.85 41.51 -6.61
N VAL A 17 21.53 40.38 -6.74
CA VAL A 17 20.91 39.15 -7.24
C VAL A 17 19.87 38.76 -6.20
N LEU A 18 18.64 39.21 -6.40
CA LEU A 18 17.46 38.70 -5.73
C LEU A 18 17.27 37.26 -6.21
N PHE A 19 17.91 36.31 -5.54
CA PHE A 19 17.48 34.92 -5.59
C PHE A 19 16.10 34.86 -4.93
N ALA A 20 15.06 35.16 -5.69
CA ALA A 20 13.69 34.90 -5.26
C ALA A 20 13.61 33.41 -4.92
N GLN A 21 13.22 33.10 -3.69
CA GLN A 21 12.90 31.73 -3.28
C GLN A 21 11.79 31.22 -4.20
N GLN A 22 12.15 30.38 -5.17
CA GLN A 22 11.20 29.86 -6.14
C GLN A 22 10.28 28.88 -5.41
N LYS A 23 9.09 29.38 -5.06
CA LYS A 23 8.00 28.59 -4.50
C LYS A 23 7.32 27.84 -5.64
N ASN A 24 6.90 26.59 -5.41
CA ASN A 24 6.10 25.85 -6.36
C ASN A 24 4.84 26.67 -6.72
N PRO A 25 4.63 27.02 -8.01
CA PRO A 25 3.50 27.84 -8.42
C PRO A 25 2.18 27.07 -8.47
N TYR A 26 2.21 25.75 -8.30
CA TYR A 26 1.06 24.87 -8.50
C TYR A 26 0.49 24.31 -7.21
N SER A 27 -0.81 23.96 -7.26
CA SER A 27 -1.52 23.30 -6.18
C SER A 27 -1.70 21.80 -6.49
N PRO A 28 -1.52 20.89 -5.51
CA PRO A 28 -1.86 19.47 -5.68
C PRO A 28 -3.36 19.21 -5.89
N SER A 29 -4.23 20.22 -5.72
CA SER A 29 -5.66 20.11 -6.04
C SER A 29 -5.97 20.38 -7.53
N ASP A 30 -5.01 20.91 -8.30
CA ASP A 30 -5.18 21.15 -9.73
C ASP A 30 -5.01 19.85 -10.52
N LYS A 31 -6.14 19.26 -10.92
CA LYS A 31 -6.17 17.95 -11.60
C LYS A 31 -5.42 17.94 -12.92
N GLN A 32 -5.39 19.07 -13.64
CA GLN A 32 -4.70 19.14 -14.93
C GLN A 32 -3.19 19.12 -14.71
N VAL A 33 -2.71 19.93 -13.77
CA VAL A 33 -1.28 19.98 -13.43
C VAL A 33 -0.80 18.66 -12.84
N VAL A 34 -1.61 18.04 -11.97
CA VAL A 34 -1.33 16.70 -11.42
C VAL A 34 -1.23 15.66 -12.53
N SER A 35 -2.12 15.69 -13.53
CA SER A 35 -2.07 14.77 -14.66
C SER A 35 -0.79 14.94 -15.49
N GLN A 36 -0.38 16.18 -15.75
CA GLN A 36 0.86 16.48 -16.48
C GLN A 36 2.09 16.03 -15.69
N GLY A 37 2.13 16.33 -14.39
CA GLY A 37 3.18 15.88 -13.49
C GLY A 37 3.29 14.36 -13.40
N LYS A 38 2.15 13.67 -13.39
CA LYS A 38 2.09 12.20 -13.43
C LYS A 38 2.68 11.66 -14.73
N GLU A 39 2.29 12.19 -15.88
CA GLU A 39 2.82 11.73 -17.17
C GLU A 39 4.35 11.85 -17.21
N LEU A 40 4.89 13.00 -16.77
CA LEU A 40 6.33 13.22 -16.66
C LEU A 40 6.98 12.24 -15.68
N TYR A 41 6.40 12.04 -14.51
CA TYR A 41 6.89 11.11 -13.48
C TYR A 41 7.05 9.67 -14.02
N PHE A 42 6.08 9.20 -14.80
CA PHE A 42 6.14 7.87 -15.42
C PHE A 42 7.09 7.83 -16.63
N LYS A 43 7.06 8.87 -17.48
CA LYS A 43 7.93 8.96 -18.65
C LYS A 43 9.41 8.98 -18.28
N MET A 44 9.76 9.62 -17.16
CA MET A 44 11.13 9.70 -16.65
C MET A 44 11.54 8.47 -15.83
N GLY A 45 10.63 7.50 -15.62
CA GLY A 45 10.92 6.28 -14.88
C GLY A 45 11.02 6.45 -13.37
N CYS A 46 10.57 7.58 -12.81
CA CYS A 46 10.61 7.84 -11.38
C CYS A 46 9.84 6.79 -10.57
N ASN A 47 8.76 6.26 -11.16
CA ASN A 47 7.95 5.17 -10.63
C ASN A 47 8.71 3.85 -10.43
N GLY A 48 9.81 3.63 -11.16
CA GLY A 48 10.65 2.43 -11.00
C GLY A 48 11.40 2.41 -9.67
N CYS A 49 11.77 3.58 -9.15
CA CYS A 49 12.51 3.72 -7.90
C CYS A 49 11.61 4.07 -6.70
N HIS A 50 10.65 4.96 -6.92
CA HIS A 50 9.79 5.52 -5.85
C HIS A 50 8.34 5.00 -5.87
N GLY A 51 8.02 4.06 -6.77
CA GLY A 51 6.70 3.45 -6.88
C GLY A 51 5.67 4.33 -7.60
N ALA A 52 4.71 3.71 -8.28
CA ALA A 52 3.70 4.41 -9.09
C ALA A 52 2.85 5.47 -8.35
N GLY A 53 2.71 5.30 -7.02
CA GLY A 53 1.97 6.22 -6.14
C GLY A 53 2.84 6.85 -5.05
N GLY A 54 4.17 6.74 -5.14
CA GLY A 54 5.08 7.38 -4.18
C GLY A 54 5.37 6.64 -2.88
N GLY A 55 4.86 5.42 -2.72
CA GLY A 55 5.09 4.57 -1.56
C GLY A 55 6.51 4.00 -1.44
N GLY A 56 7.42 4.34 -2.35
CA GLY A 56 8.81 3.89 -2.32
C GLY A 56 9.04 2.56 -3.03
N GLY A 57 10.17 1.93 -2.72
CA GLY A 57 10.64 0.68 -3.31
C GLY A 57 12.15 0.54 -3.14
N MET A 58 12.91 0.66 -4.23
CA MET A 58 14.38 0.76 -4.18
C MET A 58 14.85 2.09 -3.56
N CYS A 59 14.00 3.12 -3.56
CA CYS A 59 14.27 4.42 -2.96
C CYS A 59 13.18 4.80 -1.94
N PRO A 60 13.44 5.79 -1.06
CA PRO A 60 12.50 6.18 -0.01
C PRO A 60 11.11 6.56 -0.52
N SER A 61 10.09 6.25 0.30
CA SER A 61 8.74 6.78 0.15
C SER A 61 8.74 8.30 0.27
N PHE A 62 7.85 8.96 -0.48
CA PHE A 62 7.60 10.40 -0.37
C PHE A 62 6.16 10.72 0.08
N ILE A 63 5.37 9.69 0.37
CA ILE A 63 4.05 9.84 0.99
C ILE A 63 4.12 9.73 2.52
N ASP A 64 5.25 9.26 3.05
CA ASP A 64 5.53 9.17 4.48
C ASP A 64 6.05 10.51 5.04
N ASP A 65 6.30 10.55 6.36
CA ASP A 65 6.85 11.73 7.05
C ASP A 65 8.37 11.71 7.19
N THR A 66 9.04 10.68 6.67
CA THR A 66 10.51 10.54 6.75
C THR A 66 11.18 11.09 5.49
N TRP A 67 11.99 12.15 5.64
CA TRP A 67 12.69 12.81 4.53
C TRP A 67 14.18 12.91 4.79
N VAL A 68 14.99 12.38 3.87
CA VAL A 68 16.46 12.33 4.01
C VAL A 68 17.12 13.70 3.79
N PHE A 69 16.65 14.45 2.79
CA PHE A 69 17.26 15.73 2.40
C PHE A 69 16.44 16.95 2.82
N GLY A 70 15.23 16.73 3.33
CA GLY A 70 14.24 17.77 3.62
C GLY A 70 12.96 17.57 2.79
N SER A 71 11.86 18.05 3.35
CA SER A 71 10.51 17.79 2.83
C SER A 71 9.89 18.97 2.12
N ASP A 72 10.55 20.12 2.02
CA ASP A 72 10.01 21.32 1.37
C ASP A 72 10.22 21.30 -0.15
N ASP A 73 9.34 22.01 -0.88
CA ASP A 73 9.31 22.02 -2.35
C ASP A 73 10.63 22.51 -2.98
N GLN A 74 11.35 23.44 -2.34
CA GLN A 74 12.62 23.94 -2.88
C GLN A 74 13.73 22.90 -2.75
N THR A 75 13.75 22.16 -1.64
CA THR A 75 14.65 21.03 -1.45
C THR A 75 14.38 19.95 -2.49
N LEU A 76 13.11 19.59 -2.72
CA LEU A 76 12.76 18.59 -3.75
C LEU A 76 13.15 19.06 -5.15
N PHE A 77 12.96 20.35 -5.44
CA PHE A 77 13.39 20.93 -6.71
C PHE A 77 14.90 20.82 -6.91
N LYS A 78 15.70 21.21 -5.92
CA LYS A 78 17.16 21.08 -5.95
C LYS A 78 17.59 19.62 -6.09
N LEU A 79 16.89 18.70 -5.42
CA LEU A 79 17.13 17.26 -5.52
C LEU A 79 16.93 16.79 -6.98
N ILE A 80 15.80 17.17 -7.61
CA ILE A 80 15.50 16.83 -9.02
C ILE A 80 16.47 17.47 -10.00
N LYS A 81 16.91 18.71 -9.72
CA LYS A 81 17.95 19.37 -10.51
C LYS A 81 19.34 18.76 -10.36
N GLY A 82 19.57 17.83 -9.43
CA GLY A 82 20.90 17.28 -9.20
C GLY A 82 21.82 18.16 -8.34
N GLN A 83 21.26 19.15 -7.65
CA GLN A 83 21.98 20.23 -6.98
C GLN A 83 22.30 19.94 -5.51
N ILE A 84 21.80 18.82 -4.95
CA ILE A 84 22.14 18.44 -3.58
C ILE A 84 23.44 17.61 -3.58
N PRO A 85 24.45 17.98 -2.75
CA PRO A 85 25.66 17.18 -2.59
C PRO A 85 25.34 15.78 -2.10
N GLN A 86 26.03 14.76 -2.62
CA GLN A 86 25.91 13.36 -2.19
C GLN A 86 24.50 12.74 -2.33
N GLN A 87 23.59 13.38 -3.07
CA GLN A 87 22.30 12.76 -3.40
C GLN A 87 22.47 11.48 -4.23
N THR A 88 21.57 10.53 -4.05
CA THR A 88 21.50 9.27 -4.81
C THR A 88 20.61 9.37 -6.05
N MET A 89 19.77 10.40 -6.13
CA MET A 89 18.88 10.57 -7.28
C MET A 89 19.66 10.99 -8.54
N PRO A 90 19.40 10.35 -9.70
CA PRO A 90 20.18 10.59 -10.91
C PRO A 90 20.20 12.06 -11.36
N ARG A 91 21.40 12.64 -11.52
CA ARG A 91 21.57 14.06 -11.86
C ARG A 91 21.10 14.43 -13.26
N MET A 92 20.93 13.46 -14.16
CA MET A 92 20.49 13.73 -15.54
C MET A 92 19.11 14.39 -15.61
N PHE A 93 18.24 14.20 -14.60
CA PHE A 93 16.90 14.80 -14.62
C PHE A 93 16.95 16.33 -14.69
N GLY A 94 17.92 16.97 -14.04
CA GLY A 94 18.09 18.42 -14.09
C GLY A 94 18.51 18.98 -15.44
N GLY A 95 19.04 18.13 -16.32
CA GLY A 95 19.41 18.48 -17.70
C GLY A 95 18.37 18.08 -18.75
N VAL A 96 17.38 17.26 -18.38
CA VAL A 96 16.32 16.79 -19.30
C VAL A 96 14.99 17.49 -19.02
N LEU A 97 14.65 17.72 -17.75
CA LEU A 97 13.42 18.38 -17.35
C LEU A 97 13.63 19.89 -17.22
N THR A 98 12.70 20.64 -17.77
CA THR A 98 12.58 22.08 -17.52
C THR A 98 12.14 22.35 -16.08
N ASP A 99 12.39 23.55 -15.58
CA ASP A 99 12.00 23.93 -14.22
C ASP A 99 10.48 23.83 -14.01
N ASP A 100 9.70 24.18 -15.03
CA ASP A 100 8.24 24.03 -15.06
C ASP A 100 7.80 22.56 -14.91
N GLU A 101 8.42 21.66 -15.67
CA GLU A 101 8.15 20.22 -15.60
C GLU A 101 8.52 19.64 -14.24
N ILE A 102 9.62 20.11 -13.63
CA ILE A 102 10.00 19.69 -12.28
C ILE A 102 8.95 20.14 -11.27
N TRP A 103 8.43 21.36 -11.37
CA TRP A 103 7.34 21.81 -10.50
C TRP A 103 6.07 20.98 -10.68
N LYS A 104 5.73 20.58 -11.90
CA LYS A 104 4.61 19.67 -12.17
C LYS A 104 4.84 18.30 -11.54
N VAL A 105 6.04 17.74 -11.64
CA VAL A 105 6.41 16.48 -10.98
C VAL A 105 6.30 16.58 -9.46
N ILE A 106 6.81 17.66 -8.86
CA ILE A 106 6.68 17.90 -7.41
C ILE A 106 5.21 18.03 -7.00
N THR A 107 4.40 18.67 -7.83
CA THR A 107 2.95 18.77 -7.60
C THR A 107 2.27 17.41 -7.62
N PHE A 108 2.67 16.51 -8.53
CA PHE A 108 2.24 15.13 -8.50
C PHE A 108 2.71 14.37 -7.25
N VAL A 109 3.96 14.58 -6.81
CA VAL A 109 4.49 14.03 -5.53
C VAL A 109 3.63 14.46 -4.33
N ARG A 110 3.23 15.74 -4.28
CA ARG A 110 2.33 16.25 -3.24
C ARG A 110 0.93 15.67 -3.35
N TYR A 111 0.40 15.56 -4.56
CA TYR A 111 -0.87 14.90 -4.80
C TYR A 111 -0.84 13.44 -4.33
N CYS A 112 0.24 12.70 -4.54
CA CYS A 112 0.37 11.33 -4.03
C CYS A 112 0.24 11.27 -2.49
N LYS A 113 0.79 12.24 -1.76
CA LYS A 113 0.64 12.32 -0.30
C LYS A 113 -0.79 12.65 0.11
N VAL A 114 -1.44 13.60 -0.57
CA VAL A 114 -2.86 13.93 -0.33
C VAL A 114 -3.74 12.74 -0.66
N ALA A 115 -3.54 12.09 -1.81
CA ALA A 115 -4.28 10.91 -2.22
C ALA A 115 -4.04 9.72 -1.27
N ALA A 116 -2.82 9.54 -0.75
CA ALA A 116 -2.53 8.55 0.29
C ALA A 116 -3.22 8.89 1.62
N ALA A 117 -3.28 10.17 2.01
CA ALA A 117 -3.97 10.63 3.20
C ALA A 117 -5.50 10.55 3.07
N GLU A 118 -6.06 10.82 1.89
CA GLU A 118 -7.49 10.65 1.58
C GLU A 118 -7.86 9.16 1.51
N GLN A 119 -6.94 8.30 1.06
CA GLN A 119 -7.06 6.84 1.16
C GLN A 119 -6.89 6.31 2.60
N GLY A 120 -6.27 7.08 3.49
CA GLY A 120 -6.21 6.83 4.94
C GLY A 120 -7.31 7.53 5.75
N GLY A 121 -8.11 8.40 5.11
CA GLY A 121 -9.12 9.27 5.72
C GLY A 121 -10.54 9.00 5.21
N GLY A 122 -10.82 7.77 4.79
CA GLY A 122 -12.17 7.34 4.47
C GLY A 122 -13.02 7.27 5.73
N ALA A 123 -14.21 7.89 5.69
CA ALA A 123 -15.24 7.69 6.69
C ALA A 123 -15.39 6.19 7.02
N ALA A 124 -15.51 5.87 8.30
CA ALA A 124 -15.79 4.52 8.78
C ALA A 124 -16.98 3.94 8.01
N GLY A 125 -16.75 3.06 7.03
CA GLY A 125 -17.88 2.52 6.29
C GLY A 125 -17.72 2.13 4.82
N GLN A 126 -16.69 2.52 4.07
CA GLN A 126 -16.62 2.17 2.64
C GLN A 126 -15.26 1.58 2.25
N LEU A 127 -15.29 0.33 1.80
CA LEU A 127 -14.14 -0.48 1.41
C LEU A 127 -13.79 -0.13 -0.06
N ASN A 128 -13.12 1.00 -0.31
CA ASN A 128 -12.53 1.29 -1.62
C ASN A 128 -11.22 0.50 -1.78
N ILE A 129 -11.32 -0.83 -1.76
CA ILE A 129 -10.18 -1.70 -2.04
C ILE A 129 -10.16 -1.91 -3.55
N ASP A 130 -9.17 -1.30 -4.21
CA ASP A 130 -8.98 -1.43 -5.65
C ASP A 130 -8.61 -2.87 -6.00
N LYS A 131 -9.63 -3.71 -6.27
CA LYS A 131 -9.46 -5.11 -6.69
C LYS A 131 -8.50 -5.26 -7.87
N LYS A 132 -8.39 -4.21 -8.71
CA LYS A 132 -7.44 -4.16 -9.84
C LYS A 132 -5.99 -4.26 -9.40
N SER A 133 -5.68 -3.92 -8.15
CA SER A 133 -4.35 -4.10 -7.56
C SER A 133 -3.95 -5.58 -7.46
N CYS A 134 -4.91 -6.50 -7.46
CA CYS A 134 -4.69 -7.95 -7.42
C CYS A 134 -5.13 -8.69 -8.71
N ALA A 135 -5.45 -7.97 -9.79
CA ALA A 135 -5.93 -8.57 -11.04
C ALA A 135 -4.98 -9.62 -11.66
N ILE A 136 -3.68 -9.54 -11.38
CA ILE A 136 -2.69 -10.55 -11.81
C ILE A 136 -2.88 -11.90 -11.11
N VAL A 137 -3.36 -11.88 -9.86
CA VAL A 137 -3.64 -13.07 -9.05
C VAL A 137 -4.95 -13.71 -9.49
N GLU A 138 -5.94 -12.89 -9.88
CA GLU A 138 -7.17 -13.38 -10.52
C GLU A 138 -6.86 -14.06 -11.86
N ALA A 139 -5.94 -13.49 -12.64
CA ALA A 139 -5.52 -14.06 -13.93
C ALA A 139 -4.74 -15.36 -13.77
N ASP A 140 -3.92 -15.48 -12.73
CA ASP A 140 -3.20 -16.71 -12.43
C ASP A 140 -2.96 -16.93 -10.92
N PRO A 141 -3.64 -17.90 -10.31
CA PRO A 141 -3.54 -18.21 -8.88
C PRO A 141 -2.14 -18.56 -8.39
N HIS A 142 -1.18 -18.96 -9.25
CA HIS A 142 0.18 -19.24 -8.79
C HIS A 142 0.85 -17.99 -8.18
N TRP A 143 0.42 -16.78 -8.55
CA TRP A 143 0.92 -15.53 -7.96
C TRP A 143 0.56 -15.38 -6.48
N LEU A 144 -0.41 -16.13 -5.95
CA LEU A 144 -0.72 -16.15 -4.51
C LEU A 144 0.53 -16.47 -3.68
N LYS A 145 1.36 -17.41 -4.16
CA LYS A 145 2.60 -17.81 -3.48
C LYS A 145 3.67 -16.72 -3.51
N ALA A 146 3.60 -15.76 -4.44
CA ALA A 146 4.50 -14.61 -4.49
C ALA A 146 3.96 -13.40 -3.69
N VAL A 147 2.63 -13.23 -3.65
CA VAL A 147 1.97 -12.10 -2.98
C VAL A 147 1.86 -12.32 -1.49
N LEU A 148 1.27 -13.44 -1.05
CA LEU A 148 0.88 -13.61 0.35
C LEU A 148 2.05 -13.60 1.34
N PRO A 149 3.25 -14.15 1.02
CA PRO A 149 4.40 -14.06 1.92
C PRO A 149 4.92 -12.64 2.19
N ARG A 150 4.55 -11.64 1.37
CA ARG A 150 4.89 -10.22 1.59
C ARG A 150 4.30 -9.63 2.86
N LEU A 151 3.22 -10.22 3.37
CA LEU A 151 2.59 -9.83 4.61
C LEU A 151 3.37 -10.42 5.81
N SER A 152 4.63 -9.99 5.95
CA SER A 152 5.60 -10.57 6.90
C SER A 152 5.08 -10.60 8.35
N GLY A 153 4.41 -9.54 8.80
CA GLY A 153 3.78 -9.46 10.12
C GLY A 153 2.63 -10.45 10.36
N TYR A 154 2.15 -11.13 9.31
CA TYR A 154 1.01 -12.04 9.37
C TYR A 154 1.36 -13.48 8.99
N GLN A 155 2.63 -13.76 8.68
CA GLN A 155 3.05 -15.09 8.24
C GLN A 155 2.72 -16.20 9.23
N ARG A 156 2.61 -15.85 10.52
CA ARG A 156 2.31 -16.79 11.60
C ARG A 156 0.92 -16.58 12.23
N GLN A 157 0.13 -15.68 11.66
CA GLN A 157 -1.14 -15.26 12.23
C GLN A 157 -2.29 -16.01 11.56
N TYR A 158 -3.22 -16.50 12.37
CA TYR A 158 -4.50 -17.04 11.90
C TYR A 158 -5.64 -16.20 12.43
N VAL A 159 -6.77 -16.24 11.72
CA VAL A 159 -8.01 -15.57 12.10
C VAL A 159 -9.18 -16.56 12.07
N LEU A 160 -10.11 -16.35 12.98
CA LEU A 160 -11.46 -16.88 12.90
C LEU A 160 -12.29 -15.93 12.03
N VAL A 161 -12.87 -16.45 10.96
CA VAL A 161 -13.76 -15.73 10.04
C VAL A 161 -15.18 -16.25 10.23
N PHE A 162 -16.16 -15.38 10.41
CA PHE A 162 -17.56 -15.75 10.61
C PHE A 162 -18.51 -14.69 10.05
N ASP A 163 -19.75 -15.07 9.79
CA ASP A 163 -20.81 -14.12 9.43
C ASP A 163 -21.20 -13.29 10.67
N GLY A 164 -20.76 -12.03 10.69
CA GLY A 164 -21.01 -11.10 11.79
C GLY A 164 -22.44 -10.60 11.89
N SER A 165 -23.30 -10.92 10.92
CA SER A 165 -24.73 -10.60 10.97
C SER A 165 -25.53 -11.65 11.73
N SER A 166 -25.13 -12.92 11.66
CA SER A 166 -25.83 -14.06 12.27
C SER A 166 -25.11 -14.67 13.47
N LYS A 167 -23.79 -14.50 13.56
CA LYS A 167 -22.96 -15.05 14.64
C LYS A 167 -22.28 -13.91 15.41
N ASN A 168 -22.09 -14.13 16.70
CA ASN A 168 -21.42 -13.17 17.59
C ASN A 168 -20.45 -13.91 18.52
N PHE A 169 -19.21 -14.08 18.04
CA PHE A 169 -18.08 -14.59 18.83
C PHE A 169 -17.33 -13.42 19.46
N SER A 170 -16.94 -13.58 20.71
CA SER A 170 -16.21 -12.53 21.45
C SER A 170 -14.70 -12.60 21.25
N SER A 171 -14.17 -13.77 20.89
CA SER A 171 -12.76 -14.01 20.58
C SER A 171 -12.60 -15.17 19.59
N ALA A 172 -11.40 -15.34 19.03
CA ALA A 172 -11.11 -16.47 18.16
C ALA A 172 -11.11 -17.83 18.91
N GLU A 173 -10.88 -17.79 20.22
CA GLU A 173 -10.89 -18.93 21.14
C GLU A 173 -12.22 -19.09 21.90
N ASP A 174 -13.31 -18.49 21.40
CA ASP A 174 -14.62 -18.54 22.06
C ASP A 174 -15.12 -20.00 22.20
N SER A 175 -15.46 -20.40 23.43
CA SER A 175 -16.00 -21.72 23.76
C SER A 175 -17.24 -22.10 22.95
N LYS A 176 -17.99 -21.13 22.42
CA LYS A 176 -19.16 -21.33 21.54
C LYS A 176 -18.81 -22.04 20.23
N LEU A 177 -17.53 -22.12 19.85
CA LEU A 177 -17.08 -22.86 18.67
C LEU A 177 -17.13 -24.38 18.85
N SER A 178 -17.19 -24.86 20.10
CA SER A 178 -17.27 -26.29 20.39
C SER A 178 -18.50 -26.93 19.73
N GLY A 179 -18.26 -27.95 18.90
CA GLY A 179 -19.31 -28.68 18.18
C GLY A 179 -19.83 -28.02 16.90
N LEU A 180 -19.45 -26.76 16.61
CA LEU A 180 -19.79 -26.08 15.36
C LEU A 180 -18.95 -26.61 14.18
N THR A 181 -19.48 -26.47 12.97
CA THR A 181 -18.77 -26.88 11.76
C THR A 181 -17.87 -25.76 11.29
N VAL A 182 -16.56 -25.97 11.33
CA VAL A 182 -15.57 -24.94 10.99
C VAL A 182 -14.78 -25.37 9.76
N ALA A 183 -14.78 -24.53 8.73
CA ALA A 183 -13.98 -24.76 7.54
C ALA A 183 -12.49 -24.57 7.83
N VAL A 184 -11.68 -25.53 7.39
CA VAL A 184 -10.22 -25.51 7.53
C VAL A 184 -9.56 -25.98 6.24
N LEU A 185 -8.40 -25.43 5.91
CA LEU A 185 -7.57 -25.92 4.80
C LEU A 185 -6.68 -27.06 5.29
N ASP A 186 -6.64 -28.17 4.55
CA ASP A 186 -5.94 -29.40 4.96
C ASP A 186 -4.43 -29.21 5.19
N ASN A 187 -3.80 -28.32 4.43
CA ASN A 187 -2.37 -28.10 4.46
C ASN A 187 -1.94 -26.94 5.40
N SER A 188 -2.72 -26.72 6.46
CA SER A 188 -2.52 -25.59 7.39
C SER A 188 -2.66 -26.01 8.85
N ALA A 189 -2.18 -25.15 9.75
CA ALA A 189 -2.37 -25.34 11.19
C ALA A 189 -3.84 -25.25 11.62
N ALA A 190 -4.74 -24.80 10.75
CA ALA A 190 -6.17 -24.61 11.05
C ALA A 190 -6.84 -25.90 11.58
N LYS A 191 -6.40 -27.08 11.15
CA LYS A 191 -6.92 -28.36 11.64
C LYS A 191 -6.56 -28.63 13.10
N GLU A 192 -5.33 -28.28 13.51
CA GLU A 192 -4.90 -28.35 14.91
C GLU A 192 -5.71 -27.36 15.76
N ILE A 193 -5.88 -26.13 15.25
CA ILE A 193 -6.67 -25.09 15.92
C ILE A 193 -8.13 -25.54 16.11
N ALA A 194 -8.78 -26.06 15.08
CA ALA A 194 -10.16 -26.56 15.19
C ALA A 194 -10.28 -27.68 16.24
N THR A 195 -9.26 -28.55 16.32
CA THR A 195 -9.21 -29.64 17.31
C THR A 195 -9.09 -29.09 18.73
N SER A 196 -8.23 -28.09 18.97
CA SER A 196 -8.10 -27.49 20.31
C SER A 196 -9.37 -26.77 20.77
N LEU A 197 -10.14 -26.22 19.83
CA LEU A 197 -11.43 -25.57 20.08
C LEU A 197 -12.61 -26.56 20.20
N LYS A 198 -12.37 -27.87 20.04
CA LYS A 198 -13.41 -28.91 19.99
C LYS A 198 -14.46 -28.67 18.89
N ALA A 199 -14.08 -27.97 17.82
CA ALA A 199 -14.92 -27.73 16.67
C ALA A 199 -14.89 -28.92 15.70
N LYS A 200 -15.96 -29.09 14.91
CA LYS A 200 -16.03 -30.09 13.83
C LYS A 200 -15.36 -29.53 12.58
N ALA A 201 -14.10 -29.89 12.37
CA ALA A 201 -13.36 -29.45 11.20
C ALA A 201 -13.93 -30.03 9.90
N LYS A 202 -14.37 -29.15 8.99
CA LYS A 202 -14.65 -29.49 7.59
C LYS A 202 -13.42 -29.13 6.76
N ALA A 203 -12.69 -30.16 6.34
CA ALA A 203 -11.48 -30.03 5.55
C ALA A 203 -11.77 -29.64 4.10
N TYR A 204 -10.96 -28.72 3.57
CA TYR A 204 -10.96 -28.31 2.17
C TYR A 204 -9.60 -28.59 1.55
N PRO A 205 -9.54 -29.07 0.28
CA PRO A 205 -8.29 -29.38 -0.38
C PRO A 205 -7.46 -28.12 -0.62
N ASP A 206 -6.14 -28.27 -0.49
CA ASP A 206 -5.18 -27.23 -0.87
C ASP A 206 -4.89 -27.29 -2.38
N LYS A 207 -5.92 -26.99 -3.18
CA LYS A 207 -5.77 -26.75 -4.61
C LYS A 207 -5.92 -25.26 -4.84
N GLU A 208 -5.02 -24.67 -5.64
CA GLU A 208 -4.96 -23.21 -5.87
C GLU A 208 -6.31 -22.56 -6.25
N ARG A 209 -7.20 -23.29 -6.95
CA ARG A 209 -8.54 -22.80 -7.31
C ARG A 209 -9.63 -23.03 -6.25
N GLU A 210 -9.35 -23.80 -5.21
CA GLU A 210 -10.30 -24.16 -4.15
C GLU A 210 -10.01 -23.46 -2.82
N LEU A 211 -8.93 -22.68 -2.74
CA LEU A 211 -8.51 -21.95 -1.54
C LEU A 211 -9.58 -20.94 -1.03
N GLY A 212 -10.45 -20.44 -1.91
CA GLY A 212 -11.58 -19.57 -1.55
C GLY A 212 -12.84 -20.29 -1.07
N LYS A 213 -12.93 -21.61 -1.28
CA LYS A 213 -14.12 -22.41 -0.99
C LYS A 213 -14.59 -22.36 0.47
N PRO A 214 -13.70 -22.31 1.49
CA PRO A 214 -14.11 -22.10 2.88
C PRO A 214 -14.99 -20.86 3.07
N LEU A 215 -14.65 -19.73 2.44
CA LEU A 215 -15.41 -18.47 2.58
C LEU A 215 -16.71 -18.50 1.78
N GLU A 216 -16.70 -19.10 0.59
CA GLU A 216 -17.93 -19.29 -0.19
C GLU A 216 -18.97 -20.11 0.59
N ASP A 217 -18.52 -21.23 1.19
CA ASP A 217 -19.40 -22.10 1.97
C ASP A 217 -19.85 -21.41 3.28
N LEU A 218 -19.01 -20.56 3.88
CA LEU A 218 -19.39 -19.74 5.04
C LEU A 218 -20.47 -18.72 4.66
N LEU A 219 -20.26 -17.95 3.59
CA LEU A 219 -21.23 -16.96 3.10
C LEU A 219 -22.55 -17.62 2.63
N ALA A 220 -22.48 -18.87 2.18
CA ALA A 220 -23.65 -19.69 1.84
C ALA A 220 -24.30 -20.37 3.06
N GLY A 221 -23.78 -20.19 4.27
CA GLY A 221 -24.32 -20.77 5.51
C GLY A 221 -24.13 -22.28 5.65
N LYS A 222 -23.23 -22.89 4.88
CA LYS A 222 -22.94 -24.34 4.93
C LYS A 222 -21.96 -24.73 6.04
N VAL A 223 -21.24 -23.75 6.59
CA VAL A 223 -20.36 -23.87 7.75
C VAL A 223 -20.61 -22.69 8.67
N ASP A 224 -20.31 -22.85 9.95
CA ASP A 224 -20.55 -21.81 10.97
C ASP A 224 -19.46 -20.75 11.03
N ALA A 225 -18.22 -21.15 10.73
CA ALA A 225 -17.04 -20.29 10.70
C ALA A 225 -15.94 -20.90 9.81
N ALA A 226 -14.88 -20.15 9.54
CA ALA A 226 -13.67 -20.62 8.89
C ALA A 226 -12.44 -20.21 9.70
N ILE A 227 -11.47 -21.10 9.87
CA ILE A 227 -10.15 -20.77 10.43
C ILE A 227 -9.17 -20.70 9.28
N LEU A 228 -8.60 -19.52 9.07
CA LEU A 228 -7.73 -19.26 7.92
C LEU A 228 -6.46 -18.55 8.31
N TRP A 229 -5.41 -18.81 7.53
CA TRP A 229 -4.19 -18.04 7.56
C TRP A 229 -4.50 -16.60 7.11
N THR A 230 -4.01 -15.62 7.86
CA THR A 230 -4.50 -14.24 7.78
C THR A 230 -4.34 -13.60 6.40
N PRO A 231 -3.19 -13.73 5.70
CA PRO A 231 -3.06 -13.25 4.32
C PRO A 231 -4.07 -13.86 3.34
N LEU A 232 -4.39 -15.14 3.51
CA LEU A 232 -5.37 -15.83 2.66
C LEU A 232 -6.80 -15.34 2.95
N ALA A 233 -7.12 -15.13 4.22
CA ALA A 233 -8.40 -14.55 4.64
C ALA A 233 -8.59 -13.15 4.05
N ALA A 234 -7.54 -12.31 4.05
CA ALA A 234 -7.58 -10.98 3.43
C ALA A 234 -7.93 -11.06 1.94
N PHE A 235 -7.23 -11.92 1.20
CA PHE A 235 -7.40 -12.06 -0.24
C PHE A 235 -8.83 -12.48 -0.59
N TYR A 236 -9.34 -13.55 0.03
CA TYR A 236 -10.68 -14.03 -0.31
C TYR A 236 -11.81 -13.19 0.28
N ALA A 237 -11.60 -12.49 1.40
CA ALA A 237 -12.59 -11.53 1.89
C ALA A 237 -12.73 -10.32 0.96
N MET A 238 -11.61 -9.83 0.39
CA MET A 238 -11.65 -8.80 -0.64
C MET A 238 -12.44 -9.26 -1.87
N GLU A 239 -12.25 -10.50 -2.28
CA GLU A 239 -12.93 -11.06 -3.45
C GLU A 239 -14.43 -11.31 -3.20
N LEU A 240 -14.76 -12.00 -2.11
CA LEU A 240 -16.06 -12.62 -1.90
C LEU A 240 -17.00 -11.81 -0.99
N ASP A 241 -16.48 -10.94 -0.12
CA ASP A 241 -17.29 -10.22 0.87
C ASP A 241 -17.46 -8.73 0.57
N SER A 242 -17.98 -8.43 -0.63
CA SER A 242 -18.29 -7.06 -1.04
C SER A 242 -19.33 -6.38 -0.13
N ALA A 243 -20.17 -7.14 0.56
CA ALA A 243 -21.21 -6.66 1.46
C ALA A 243 -20.77 -6.51 2.93
N ARG A 244 -19.52 -6.88 3.27
CA ARG A 244 -18.97 -6.86 4.64
C ARG A 244 -19.82 -7.61 5.66
N LYS A 245 -20.27 -8.80 5.28
CA LYS A 245 -20.99 -9.70 6.18
C LYS A 245 -20.02 -10.41 7.13
N LEU A 246 -18.75 -10.54 6.75
CA LEU A 246 -17.77 -11.25 7.54
C LEU A 246 -17.20 -10.37 8.66
N LYS A 247 -16.82 -11.03 9.75
CA LYS A 247 -15.95 -10.50 10.79
C LYS A 247 -14.73 -11.41 10.92
N MET A 248 -13.61 -10.82 11.32
CA MET A 248 -12.37 -11.54 11.58
C MET A 248 -11.92 -11.29 13.01
N LEU A 249 -11.51 -12.36 13.70
CA LEU A 249 -10.91 -12.28 15.04
C LEU A 249 -9.55 -12.97 15.00
N PRO A 250 -8.46 -12.31 15.44
CA PRO A 250 -7.13 -12.91 15.43
C PRO A 250 -7.00 -13.93 16.58
N PHE A 251 -6.33 -15.05 16.31
CA PHE A 251 -5.90 -15.97 17.36
C PHE A 251 -4.73 -15.37 18.15
N SER A 252 -4.74 -15.57 19.47
CA SER A 252 -3.68 -15.11 20.38
C SER A 252 -2.37 -15.87 20.19
N LYS A 253 -2.44 -17.15 19.82
CA LYS A 253 -1.28 -18.01 19.55
C LYS A 253 -0.84 -17.87 18.10
N SER A 254 0.47 -17.81 17.89
CA SER A 254 1.07 -17.89 16.55
C SER A 254 1.23 -19.34 16.10
N TYR A 255 1.01 -19.59 14.81
CA TYR A 255 1.10 -20.91 14.19
C TYR A 255 2.05 -20.89 12.99
N THR A 256 2.36 -22.06 12.44
CA THR A 256 3.15 -22.14 11.20
C THR A 256 2.28 -21.75 10.01
N ALA A 257 2.90 -21.12 9.00
CA ALA A 257 2.25 -20.85 7.73
C ALA A 257 1.76 -22.15 7.07
N PRO A 258 0.74 -22.11 6.20
CA PRO A 258 0.37 -23.25 5.36
C PRO A 258 1.54 -23.67 4.47
N LYS A 259 1.66 -24.98 4.18
CA LYS A 259 2.79 -25.44 3.37
C LYS A 259 2.73 -24.91 1.94
N GLY A 260 3.88 -24.55 1.39
CA GLY A 260 4.00 -23.89 0.08
C GLY A 260 3.89 -22.36 0.15
N PHE A 261 3.67 -21.80 1.33
CA PHE A 261 3.74 -20.35 1.60
C PHE A 261 4.89 -19.99 2.56
N GLU A 262 5.71 -20.97 2.97
CA GLU A 262 6.90 -20.70 3.77
C GLU A 262 7.96 -19.98 2.92
N GLY A 263 8.14 -18.68 3.18
CA GLY A 263 9.31 -17.90 2.77
C GLY A 263 9.72 -18.02 1.31
N GLN A 264 9.10 -17.24 0.42
CA GLN A 264 9.67 -16.92 -0.89
C GLN A 264 9.66 -15.41 -1.13
N GLU A 265 10.63 -14.73 -0.53
CA GLU A 265 10.96 -13.34 -0.82
C GLU A 265 11.65 -13.26 -2.20
N GLN A 266 10.91 -13.41 -3.31
CA GLN A 266 11.54 -13.46 -4.65
C GLN A 266 10.77 -12.78 -5.78
N SER A 267 10.19 -11.60 -5.54
CA SER A 267 9.55 -10.86 -6.63
C SER A 267 9.63 -9.34 -6.45
N SER A 268 10.66 -8.67 -6.93
CA SER A 268 10.71 -7.19 -6.98
C SER A 268 9.65 -6.57 -7.91
N MET A 269 8.62 -7.32 -8.29
CA MET A 269 7.62 -6.93 -9.26
C MET A 269 6.59 -6.00 -8.63
N VAL A 270 6.47 -4.80 -9.22
CA VAL A 270 5.59 -3.71 -8.76
C VAL A 270 4.14 -4.16 -8.52
N TYR A 271 3.62 -5.09 -9.33
CA TYR A 271 2.26 -5.59 -9.19
C TYR A 271 2.06 -6.51 -7.98
N VAL A 272 3.08 -7.28 -7.58
CA VAL A 272 3.04 -8.11 -6.37
C VAL A 272 2.99 -7.22 -5.13
N THR A 273 3.77 -6.13 -5.12
CA THR A 273 3.76 -5.15 -4.04
C THR A 273 2.40 -4.45 -3.91
N LYS A 274 1.81 -3.99 -5.04
CA LYS A 274 0.48 -3.36 -5.03
C LYS A 274 -0.61 -4.27 -4.46
N CYS A 275 -0.62 -5.54 -4.84
CA CYS A 275 -1.58 -6.48 -4.30
C CYS A 275 -1.35 -6.70 -2.79
N ALA A 276 -0.09 -6.88 -2.36
CA ALA A 276 0.22 -7.04 -0.94
C ALA A 276 -0.21 -5.82 -0.09
N ASP A 277 -0.01 -4.60 -0.58
CA ASP A 277 -0.45 -3.38 0.09
C ASP A 277 -1.99 -3.29 0.17
N ALA A 278 -2.68 -3.66 -0.91
CA ALA A 278 -4.14 -3.74 -0.92
C ALA A 278 -4.65 -4.74 0.14
N LEU A 279 -4.02 -5.91 0.26
CA LEU A 279 -4.36 -6.91 1.27
C LEU A 279 -4.07 -6.42 2.70
N LEU A 280 -3.00 -5.66 2.90
CA LEU A 280 -2.73 -5.03 4.20
C LEU A 280 -3.86 -4.07 4.60
N ASN A 281 -4.38 -3.31 3.64
CA ASN A 281 -5.52 -2.43 3.88
C ASN A 281 -6.80 -3.20 4.19
N VAL A 282 -7.05 -4.34 3.54
CA VAL A 282 -8.15 -5.26 3.92
C VAL A 282 -8.04 -5.58 5.41
N LEU A 283 -6.87 -6.04 5.86
CA LEU A 283 -6.66 -6.48 7.24
C LEU A 283 -6.88 -5.36 8.27
N LYS A 284 -6.47 -4.13 7.94
CA LYS A 284 -6.78 -2.94 8.76
C LYS A 284 -8.29 -2.69 8.85
N VAL A 285 -9.01 -2.77 7.74
CA VAL A 285 -10.47 -2.56 7.70
C VAL A 285 -11.21 -3.62 8.52
N TYR A 286 -10.74 -4.86 8.50
CA TYR A 286 -11.29 -5.93 9.33
C TYR A 286 -10.80 -5.89 10.79
N GLY A 287 -9.97 -4.90 11.17
CA GLY A 287 -9.50 -4.72 12.54
C GLY A 287 -8.53 -5.80 13.01
N VAL A 288 -7.89 -6.51 12.08
CA VAL A 288 -6.97 -7.63 12.36
C VAL A 288 -5.52 -7.31 12.03
N ALA A 289 -5.21 -6.03 11.75
CA ALA A 289 -3.84 -5.61 11.57
C ALA A 289 -3.04 -5.72 12.88
N PRO A 290 -1.77 -6.18 12.84
CA PRO A 290 -0.94 -6.24 14.03
C PRO A 290 -0.74 -4.82 14.55
N GLN A 291 -0.75 -4.70 15.87
CA GLN A 291 -0.36 -3.50 16.58
C GLN A 291 1.16 -3.32 16.50
#